data_AF-A0AB32W1V1-F1
#
_entry.id   AF-A0AB32W1V1-F1
#
_cell.length_a   1.000
_cell.length_b   1.000
_cell.length_c   1.000
_cell.angle_alpha   90.00
_cell.angle_beta   90.00
_cell.angle_gamma   90.00
#
_symmetry.space_group_name_H-M   'P 1'
#
loop_
_entity.id
_entity.type
_entity.pdbx_description
1 polymer ?
#
loop_
_entity_poly.entity_id
_entity_poly.type
_entity_poly.pdbx_seq_one_letter_code
_entity_poly.pdbx_strand_id
1 'polypeptide(L)'
;MQTLGTLRPRFTELLKRPWLTKPFNLRAFSSTPPAAYTNQSRGGLPRFFSETLPSSKGGVIRVQGDEFWHMTKVLRLKTDDRIELFNGKGGLVEGCIQNIDRTAIDFVALEEPKLVLPQSQWHVFAAFGSLKGGRADWLVEKCTELGATSVTPLLTERSSVIADNRVERLQRVILAATKQCQRLHEMKLNHPMKIDNLVPLVAKSKLSFIAIAEATPLVGALTSTRTESSGLIIVGPEGDFTEKEVNMIIEAGSTAVGLGPHRLRVETATIAILATLMLWSDSQQITNP
;
A
#
# COMPACT_ATOMS: atom_id res chain seq x y z
N MET A 1 58.34 35.65 10.62
CA MET A 1 57.82 36.44 9.47
C MET A 1 57.59 35.44 8.35
N GLN A 2 56.39 35.13 7.84
CA GLN A 2 55.10 35.81 7.78
C GLN A 2 53.97 34.83 8.13
N THR A 3 52.91 35.37 8.73
CA THR A 3 51.62 34.73 9.09
C THR A 3 50.62 34.80 7.94
N LEU A 4 49.79 33.77 7.76
CA LEU A 4 48.43 33.75 7.18
C LEU A 4 48.01 32.26 7.16
N GLY A 5 46.89 31.76 7.66
CA GLY A 5 45.61 32.35 8.02
C GLY A 5 44.55 31.33 7.62
N THR A 6 44.07 30.53 8.58
CA THR A 6 43.03 29.49 8.42
C THR A 6 41.67 30.09 8.07
N LEU A 7 40.99 29.59 7.04
CA LEU A 7 39.60 29.94 6.73
C LEU A 7 38.75 28.69 6.48
N ARG A 8 37.80 28.44 7.41
CA ARG A 8 36.63 27.57 7.24
C ARG A 8 35.53 28.36 6.50
N PRO A 9 34.74 27.78 5.58
CA PRO A 9 33.56 28.46 5.03
C PRO A 9 32.40 28.42 6.03
N ARG A 10 31.82 29.60 6.34
CA ARG A 10 30.59 29.79 7.12
C ARG A 10 29.37 29.74 6.19
N PHE A 11 28.31 29.12 6.72
CA PHE A 11 27.07 28.69 6.10
C PHE A 11 26.05 29.82 5.81
N THR A 12 26.47 30.97 5.29
CA THR A 12 25.58 32.17 5.22
C THR A 12 25.72 33.01 3.94
N GLU A 13 25.57 32.41 2.76
CA GLU A 13 25.31 33.17 1.52
C GLU A 13 24.44 32.35 0.55
N LEU A 14 23.11 32.34 0.75
CA LEU A 14 22.16 31.92 -0.29
C LEU A 14 20.71 32.41 -0.05
N LEU A 15 20.56 33.65 0.45
CA LEU A 15 19.26 34.32 0.55
C LEU A 15 19.35 35.79 0.13
N LYS A 16 19.54 36.03 -1.17
CA LYS A 16 19.23 37.33 -1.81
C LYS A 16 18.78 37.12 -3.26
N ARG A 17 17.48 36.91 -3.48
CA ARG A 17 16.81 37.30 -4.73
C ARG A 17 15.42 37.87 -4.40
N PRO A 18 15.08 39.08 -4.89
CA PRO A 18 13.84 39.78 -4.54
C PRO A 18 12.72 39.43 -5.52
N TRP A 19 11.48 39.31 -5.03
CA TRP A 19 10.23 39.81 -5.62
C TRP A 19 9.03 39.28 -4.80
N LEU A 20 8.54 40.13 -3.90
CA LEU A 20 7.38 39.89 -3.04
C LEU A 20 6.68 41.23 -2.85
N THR A 21 5.70 41.56 -3.69
CA THR A 21 4.76 42.67 -3.42
C THR A 21 3.42 42.45 -4.15
N LYS A 22 2.43 41.88 -3.45
CA LYS A 22 1.01 42.30 -3.51
C LYS A 22 0.32 41.90 -2.18
N PRO A 23 -0.42 42.80 -1.50
CA PRO A 23 -1.15 42.45 -0.29
C PRO A 23 -2.54 41.91 -0.66
N PHE A 24 -2.88 40.70 -0.21
CA PHE A 24 -4.27 40.22 -0.25
C PHE A 24 -4.90 40.40 1.14
N ASN A 25 -5.87 41.30 1.22
CA ASN A 25 -6.75 41.47 2.37
C ASN A 25 -7.81 40.35 2.36
N LEU A 26 -7.83 39.50 3.39
CA LEU A 26 -8.94 38.59 3.66
C LEU A 26 -9.74 39.14 4.85
N ARG A 27 -10.93 39.66 4.58
CA ARG A 27 -11.93 40.01 5.59
C ARG A 27 -12.43 38.74 6.28
N ALA A 28 -12.42 38.77 7.61
CA ALA A 28 -13.11 37.80 8.45
C ALA A 28 -14.63 37.97 8.31
N PHE A 29 -15.34 36.86 8.12
CA PHE A 29 -16.75 36.76 8.48
C PHE A 29 -16.90 35.61 9.46
N SER A 30 -17.31 35.95 10.68
CA SER A 30 -17.75 35.04 11.72
C SER A 30 -19.27 34.93 11.71
N SER A 31 -19.80 33.71 11.72
CA SER A 31 -21.01 33.35 12.46
C SER A 31 -21.18 31.82 12.49
N THR A 32 -21.16 31.23 13.68
CA THR A 32 -21.46 29.82 14.05
C THR A 32 -22.85 29.77 14.73
N PRO A 33 -23.49 28.63 15.17
CA PRO A 33 -23.22 27.16 15.08
C PRO A 33 -24.55 26.31 14.88
N PRO A 34 -24.77 25.03 15.30
CA PRO A 34 -23.88 23.94 15.80
C PRO A 34 -24.11 22.51 15.21
N ALA A 35 -23.04 21.71 15.10
CA ALA A 35 -22.98 20.26 15.45
C ALA A 35 -21.64 19.68 14.98
N ALA A 36 -20.58 19.93 15.75
CA ALA A 36 -19.26 19.36 15.49
C ALA A 36 -19.06 18.14 16.40
N TYR A 37 -19.33 16.95 15.87
CA TYR A 37 -18.70 15.72 16.36
C TYR A 37 -17.38 15.57 15.60
N THR A 38 -16.28 15.82 16.32
CA THR A 38 -14.92 15.75 15.83
C THR A 38 -14.33 14.37 16.05
N ASN A 39 -14.03 13.65 14.95
CA ASN A 39 -12.70 13.08 14.74
C ASN A 39 -12.44 12.92 13.23
N GLN A 40 -11.91 13.99 12.61
CA GLN A 40 -11.71 14.15 11.17
C GLN A 40 -10.22 14.03 10.83
N SER A 41 -9.72 12.83 10.51
CA SER A 41 -8.39 12.72 9.90
C SER A 41 -8.38 12.33 8.42
N ARG A 42 -9.50 11.83 7.84
CA ARG A 42 -9.67 11.68 6.37
C ARG A 42 -11.14 11.74 5.87
N GLY A 43 -11.98 12.61 6.46
CA GLY A 43 -13.32 12.94 5.91
C GLY A 43 -14.39 11.83 5.86
N GLY A 44 -14.06 10.58 6.15
CA GLY A 44 -14.99 9.45 6.24
C GLY A 44 -15.25 9.00 7.68
N LEU A 45 -16.23 8.11 7.86
CA LEU A 45 -16.53 7.49 9.14
C LEU A 45 -15.37 6.58 9.59
N PRO A 46 -15.14 6.42 10.92
CA PRO A 46 -14.22 5.42 11.43
C PRO A 46 -14.62 4.02 10.93
N ARG A 47 -13.65 3.28 10.38
CA ARG A 47 -13.87 1.96 9.76
C ARG A 47 -13.14 0.88 10.54
N PHE A 48 -13.82 -0.23 10.78
CA PHE A 48 -13.34 -1.35 11.60
C PHE A 48 -13.56 -2.69 10.92
N PHE A 49 -12.66 -3.63 11.18
CA PHE A 49 -12.75 -4.94 10.56
C PHE A 49 -13.74 -5.84 11.30
N SER A 50 -14.55 -6.58 10.55
CA SER A 50 -15.39 -7.66 11.08
C SER A 50 -15.45 -8.79 10.06
N GLU A 51 -15.16 -10.02 10.49
CA GLU A 51 -15.21 -11.20 9.62
C GLU A 51 -16.62 -11.43 9.06
N THR A 52 -17.64 -11.08 9.86
CA THR A 52 -19.05 -11.16 9.50
C THR A 52 -19.64 -9.75 9.41
N LEU A 53 -20.47 -9.55 8.39
CA LEU A 53 -21.27 -8.34 8.21
C LEU A 53 -22.75 -8.73 8.35
N PRO A 54 -23.62 -7.80 8.80
CA PRO A 54 -25.06 -8.03 8.80
C PRO A 54 -25.55 -8.28 7.37
N SER A 55 -26.61 -9.08 7.22
CA SER A 55 -27.14 -9.47 5.90
C SER A 55 -28.05 -8.42 5.26
N SER A 56 -28.61 -7.51 6.06
CA SER A 56 -29.50 -6.44 5.60
C SER A 56 -29.44 -5.24 6.54
N LYS A 57 -30.04 -4.13 6.12
CA LYS A 57 -30.31 -2.99 7.00
C LYS A 57 -31.04 -3.44 8.28
N GLY A 58 -30.66 -2.84 9.41
CA GLY A 58 -31.18 -3.17 10.74
C GLY A 58 -30.56 -4.42 11.38
N GLY A 59 -29.73 -5.19 10.65
CA GLY A 59 -28.99 -6.31 11.22
C GLY A 59 -27.99 -5.86 12.28
N VAL A 60 -27.83 -6.67 13.32
CA VAL A 60 -26.95 -6.39 14.46
C VAL A 60 -25.73 -7.32 14.43
N ILE A 61 -24.55 -6.75 14.60
CA ILE A 61 -23.29 -7.48 14.78
C ILE A 61 -22.66 -7.08 16.11
N ARG A 62 -22.27 -8.08 16.89
CA ARG A 62 -21.55 -7.86 18.15
C ARG A 62 -20.05 -7.86 17.90
N VAL A 63 -19.40 -6.72 18.13
CA VAL A 63 -17.96 -6.54 17.92
C VAL A 63 -17.23 -6.67 19.25
N GLN A 64 -16.17 -7.49 19.26
CA GLN A 64 -15.40 -7.87 20.45
C GLN A 64 -13.88 -7.74 20.19
N GLY A 65 -13.08 -7.97 21.23
CA GLY A 65 -11.62 -8.06 21.12
C GLY A 65 -10.94 -6.73 20.77
N ASP A 66 -9.97 -6.79 19.86
CA ASP A 66 -9.11 -5.65 19.52
C ASP A 66 -9.90 -4.48 18.92
N GLU A 67 -10.90 -4.76 18.08
CA GLU A 67 -11.75 -3.73 17.46
C GLU A 67 -12.60 -3.03 18.52
N PHE A 68 -13.20 -3.77 19.46
CA PHE A 68 -13.92 -3.21 20.61
C PHE A 68 -13.03 -2.29 21.45
N TRP A 69 -11.79 -2.72 21.75
CA TRP A 69 -10.85 -1.92 22.51
C TRP A 69 -10.45 -0.66 21.74
N HIS A 70 -10.21 -0.77 20.43
CA HIS A 70 -9.89 0.37 19.58
C HIS A 70 -11.03 1.39 19.55
N MET A 71 -12.28 0.93 19.35
CA MET A 71 -13.47 1.79 19.35
C MET A 71 -13.63 2.54 20.67
N THR A 72 -13.57 1.84 21.80
CA THR A 72 -13.97 2.39 23.11
C THR A 72 -12.84 3.05 23.89
N LYS A 73 -11.59 2.59 23.75
CA LYS A 73 -10.44 3.09 24.51
C LYS A 73 -9.57 4.05 23.73
N VAL A 74 -9.33 3.75 22.45
CA VAL A 74 -8.48 4.60 21.57
C VAL A 74 -9.31 5.75 21.01
N LEU A 75 -10.38 5.43 20.30
CA LEU A 75 -11.22 6.44 19.65
C LEU A 75 -12.32 7.00 20.55
N ARG A 76 -12.60 6.32 21.67
CA ARG A 76 -13.57 6.74 22.70
C ARG A 76 -14.98 6.96 22.15
N LEU A 77 -15.37 6.13 21.19
CA LEU A 77 -16.70 6.15 20.59
C LEU A 77 -17.77 5.79 21.62
N LYS A 78 -18.96 6.36 21.44
CA LYS A 78 -20.13 6.24 22.30
C LYS A 78 -21.30 5.65 21.53
N THR A 79 -22.39 5.36 22.25
CA THR A 79 -23.67 5.06 21.63
C THR A 79 -24.06 6.17 20.65
N ASP A 80 -24.74 5.80 19.57
CA ASP A 80 -25.15 6.63 18.44
C ASP A 80 -24.02 7.15 17.53
N ASP A 81 -22.74 6.93 17.86
CA ASP A 81 -21.64 7.24 16.94
C ASP A 81 -21.72 6.35 15.69
N ARG A 82 -21.56 6.96 14.51
CA ARG A 82 -21.56 6.27 13.22
C ARG A 82 -20.18 5.68 12.91
N ILE A 83 -20.17 4.45 12.43
CA ILE A 83 -18.98 3.71 12.01
C ILE A 83 -19.25 2.87 10.77
N GLU A 84 -18.20 2.40 10.14
CA GLU A 84 -18.27 1.40 9.08
C GLU A 84 -17.66 0.07 9.54
N LEU A 85 -18.29 -1.04 9.15
CA LEU A 85 -17.68 -2.36 9.24
C LEU A 85 -17.31 -2.84 7.83
N PHE A 86 -16.11 -3.41 7.69
CA PHE A 86 -15.64 -4.05 6.47
C PHE A 86 -15.05 -5.43 6.75
N ASN A 87 -15.07 -6.32 5.76
CA ASN A 87 -14.69 -7.73 5.95
C ASN A 87 -13.42 -8.18 5.21
N GLY A 88 -12.65 -7.23 4.66
CA GLY A 88 -11.45 -7.53 3.86
C GLY A 88 -11.72 -8.25 2.53
N LYS A 89 -12.98 -8.43 2.14
CA LYS A 89 -13.42 -9.11 0.91
C LYS A 89 -14.29 -8.21 0.02
N GLY A 90 -14.20 -6.89 0.22
CA GLY A 90 -14.99 -5.89 -0.51
C GLY A 90 -16.34 -5.55 0.13
N GLY A 91 -16.76 -6.31 1.14
CA GLY A 91 -17.96 -6.00 1.91
C GLY A 91 -17.74 -4.78 2.79
N LEU A 92 -18.70 -3.86 2.76
CA LEU A 92 -18.72 -2.63 3.53
C LEU A 92 -20.14 -2.33 3.98
N VAL A 93 -20.35 -2.02 5.24
CA VAL A 93 -21.66 -1.58 5.74
C VAL A 93 -21.48 -0.40 6.67
N GLU A 94 -22.40 0.55 6.57
CA GLU A 94 -22.46 1.70 7.45
C GLU A 94 -23.52 1.47 8.54
N GLY A 95 -23.23 1.92 9.76
CA GLY A 95 -24.14 1.79 10.87
C GLY A 95 -23.76 2.65 12.05
N CYS A 96 -24.36 2.38 13.20
CA CYS A 96 -24.04 3.05 14.45
C CYS A 96 -23.89 2.07 15.61
N ILE A 97 -23.29 2.57 16.69
CA ILE A 97 -23.16 1.83 17.94
C ILE A 97 -24.47 1.94 18.70
N GLN A 98 -25.20 0.85 18.83
CA GLN A 98 -26.46 0.83 19.57
C GLN A 98 -26.22 0.70 21.09
N ASN A 99 -25.36 -0.24 21.49
CA ASN A 99 -25.04 -0.49 22.90
C ASN A 99 -23.54 -0.70 23.10
N ILE A 100 -23.05 -0.35 24.29
CA ILE A 100 -21.67 -0.59 24.71
C ILE A 100 -21.70 -1.28 26.07
N ASP A 101 -21.21 -2.52 26.09
CA ASP A 101 -21.04 -3.31 27.30
C ASP A 101 -19.58 -3.30 27.77
N ARG A 102 -19.25 -4.11 28.79
CA ARG A 102 -17.89 -4.20 29.33
C ARG A 102 -16.87 -4.81 28.35
N THR A 103 -17.32 -5.67 27.43
CA THR A 103 -16.43 -6.48 26.57
C THR A 103 -16.78 -6.41 25.08
N ALA A 104 -17.85 -5.71 24.72
CA ALA A 104 -18.35 -5.68 23.36
C ALA A 104 -19.15 -4.41 23.07
N ILE A 105 -19.28 -4.09 21.79
CA ILE A 105 -20.32 -3.18 21.30
C ILE A 105 -21.32 -3.93 20.42
N ASP A 106 -22.56 -3.44 20.37
CA ASP A 106 -23.54 -3.88 19.39
C ASP A 106 -23.61 -2.82 18.28
N PHE A 107 -23.19 -3.21 17.08
CA PHE A 107 -23.31 -2.42 15.87
C PHE A 107 -24.65 -2.73 15.20
N VAL A 108 -25.39 -1.71 14.76
CA VAL A 108 -26.61 -1.87 13.96
C VAL A 108 -26.43 -1.23 12.58
N ALA A 109 -26.72 -1.99 11.52
CA ALA A 109 -26.65 -1.49 10.16
C ALA A 109 -27.72 -0.44 9.88
N LEU A 110 -27.29 0.74 9.41
CA LEU A 110 -28.19 1.83 9.00
C LEU A 110 -28.50 1.79 7.50
N GLU A 111 -27.63 1.17 6.72
CA GLU A 111 -27.76 0.96 5.28
C GLU A 111 -27.69 -0.52 4.90
N GLU A 112 -28.04 -0.83 3.65
CA GLU A 112 -27.77 -2.15 3.10
C GLU A 112 -26.25 -2.37 2.93
N PRO A 113 -25.73 -3.57 3.24
CA PRO A 113 -24.34 -3.91 2.97
C PRO A 113 -24.00 -3.73 1.49
N LYS A 114 -22.89 -3.04 1.22
CA LYS A 114 -22.34 -2.81 -0.11
C LYS A 114 -21.26 -3.86 -0.39
N LEU A 115 -21.22 -4.33 -1.63
CA LEU A 115 -20.11 -5.13 -2.14
C LEU A 115 -19.35 -4.31 -3.17
N VAL A 116 -18.15 -3.87 -2.79
CA VAL A 116 -17.24 -3.17 -3.69
C VAL A 116 -16.36 -4.22 -4.36
N LEU A 117 -16.24 -4.16 -5.68
CA LEU A 117 -15.35 -5.07 -6.41
C LEU A 117 -13.88 -4.58 -6.33
N PRO A 118 -12.90 -5.49 -6.33
CA PRO A 118 -11.50 -5.10 -6.29
C PRO A 118 -11.10 -4.41 -7.60
N GLN A 119 -10.43 -3.26 -7.47
CA GLN A 119 -9.77 -2.62 -8.61
C GLN A 119 -8.40 -3.28 -8.78
N SER A 120 -8.31 -4.27 -9.68
CA SER A 120 -7.07 -5.02 -9.94
C SER A 120 -6.01 -4.11 -10.57
N GLN A 121 -4.80 -4.07 -10.01
CA GLN A 121 -3.73 -3.20 -10.53
C GLN A 121 -2.38 -3.91 -10.59
N TRP A 122 -1.79 -4.41 -9.51
CA TRP A 122 -0.42 -4.95 -9.62
C TRP A 122 -0.19 -6.21 -8.80
N HIS A 123 0.42 -7.21 -9.44
CA HIS A 123 0.83 -8.46 -8.82
C HIS A 123 2.35 -8.47 -8.60
N VAL A 124 2.77 -8.55 -7.35
CA VAL A 124 4.18 -8.49 -6.95
C VAL A 124 4.75 -9.90 -6.81
N PHE A 125 5.82 -10.19 -7.53
CA PHE A 125 6.68 -11.36 -7.39
C PHE A 125 8.02 -10.88 -6.87
N ALA A 126 8.35 -11.21 -5.63
CA ALA A 126 9.58 -10.72 -5.03
C ALA A 126 10.30 -11.85 -4.28
N ALA A 127 11.62 -11.92 -4.43
CA ALA A 127 12.44 -12.91 -3.76
C ALA A 127 12.77 -12.47 -2.32
N PHE A 128 11.78 -12.52 -1.43
CA PHE A 128 11.91 -12.05 -0.05
C PHE A 128 11.96 -13.17 1.01
N GLY A 129 11.94 -14.44 0.59
CA GLY A 129 11.93 -15.59 1.51
C GLY A 129 13.12 -15.62 2.47
N SER A 130 14.29 -15.18 2.00
CA SER A 130 15.56 -15.15 2.73
C SER A 130 15.80 -13.87 3.54
N LEU A 131 14.97 -12.82 3.40
CA LEU A 131 15.21 -11.54 4.08
C LEU A 131 15.11 -11.69 5.61
N LYS A 132 16.10 -11.17 6.32
CA LYS A 132 16.18 -11.19 7.79
C LYS A 132 15.77 -9.86 8.42
N GLY A 133 15.59 -9.85 9.74
CA GLY A 133 15.38 -8.63 10.52
C GLY A 133 14.06 -7.90 10.23
N GLY A 134 12.96 -8.62 10.00
CA GLY A 134 11.64 -8.03 9.76
C GLY A 134 11.44 -7.41 8.37
N ARG A 135 12.45 -7.44 7.49
CA ARG A 135 12.39 -6.80 6.16
C ARG A 135 11.31 -7.38 5.23
N ALA A 136 11.03 -8.69 5.31
CA ALA A 136 9.92 -9.26 4.54
C ALA A 136 8.55 -8.79 5.07
N ASP A 137 8.41 -8.64 6.39
CA ASP A 137 7.18 -8.13 6.99
C ASP A 137 6.96 -6.70 6.53
N TRP A 138 8.01 -5.88 6.55
CA TRP A 138 7.96 -4.50 6.05
C TRP A 138 7.62 -4.44 4.55
N LEU A 139 8.21 -5.30 3.72
CA LEU A 139 7.84 -5.42 2.30
C LEU A 139 6.35 -5.73 2.15
N VAL A 140 5.84 -6.74 2.85
CA VAL A 140 4.44 -7.16 2.75
C VAL A 140 3.48 -6.11 3.29
N GLU A 141 3.82 -5.46 4.40
CA GLU A 141 3.09 -4.32 4.95
C GLU A 141 2.97 -3.20 3.90
N LYS A 142 4.09 -2.78 3.31
CA LYS A 142 4.09 -1.68 2.33
C LYS A 142 3.45 -2.05 1.00
N CYS A 143 3.57 -3.30 0.53
CA CYS A 143 2.77 -3.77 -0.60
C CYS A 143 1.27 -3.71 -0.31
N THR A 144 0.85 -4.02 0.91
CA THR A 144 -0.56 -3.93 1.32
C THR A 144 -1.04 -2.47 1.33
N GLU A 145 -0.26 -1.58 1.94
CA GLU A 145 -0.57 -0.14 2.02
C GLU A 145 -0.62 0.53 0.64
N LEU A 146 0.31 0.19 -0.25
CA LEU A 146 0.41 0.76 -1.59
C LEU A 146 -0.62 0.18 -2.57
N GLY A 147 -1.47 -0.76 -2.15
CA GLY A 147 -2.56 -1.25 -3.00
C GLY A 147 -2.19 -2.39 -3.94
N ALA A 148 -1.11 -3.14 -3.68
CA ALA A 148 -0.86 -4.37 -4.44
C ALA A 148 -2.05 -5.33 -4.33
N THR A 149 -2.37 -5.99 -5.44
CA THR A 149 -3.44 -6.98 -5.53
C THR A 149 -3.00 -8.30 -4.89
N SER A 150 -1.77 -8.70 -5.16
CA SER A 150 -1.16 -9.86 -4.50
C SER A 150 0.34 -9.70 -4.35
N VAL A 151 0.89 -10.45 -3.39
CA VAL A 151 2.32 -10.70 -3.27
C VAL A 151 2.59 -12.20 -3.33
N THR A 152 3.60 -12.58 -4.09
CA THR A 152 4.04 -13.96 -4.28
C THR A 152 5.52 -14.04 -3.90
N PRO A 153 5.91 -14.86 -2.91
CA PRO A 153 7.31 -15.16 -2.66
C PRO A 153 7.93 -15.86 -3.87
N LEU A 154 8.90 -15.23 -4.52
CA LEU A 154 9.61 -15.82 -5.65
C LEU A 154 10.80 -16.64 -5.13
N LEU A 155 10.84 -17.91 -5.52
CA LEU A 155 11.94 -18.83 -5.25
C LEU A 155 12.91 -18.75 -6.42
N THR A 156 14.13 -18.32 -6.13
CA THR A 156 15.22 -18.17 -7.09
C THR A 156 16.40 -19.05 -6.70
N GLU A 157 17.38 -19.19 -7.57
CA GLU A 157 18.61 -19.95 -7.28
C GLU A 157 19.31 -19.43 -6.01
N ARG A 158 19.37 -18.10 -5.85
CA ARG A 158 20.01 -17.42 -4.72
C ARG A 158 19.05 -17.13 -3.54
N SER A 159 17.79 -17.55 -3.63
CA SER A 159 16.79 -17.45 -2.55
C SER A 159 15.72 -18.54 -2.71
N SER A 160 16.06 -19.75 -2.28
CA SER A 160 15.32 -20.97 -2.64
C SER A 160 14.21 -21.40 -1.67
N VAL A 161 14.11 -20.79 -0.48
CA VAL A 161 13.16 -21.21 0.57
C VAL A 161 12.50 -20.02 1.25
N ILE A 162 11.24 -20.20 1.64
CA ILE A 162 10.55 -19.42 2.66
C ILE A 162 10.01 -20.39 3.72
N ALA A 163 10.23 -20.08 5.00
CA ALA A 163 9.79 -20.95 6.08
C ALA A 163 8.27 -20.92 6.26
N ASP A 164 7.64 -22.06 6.55
CA ASP A 164 6.18 -22.17 6.68
C ASP A 164 5.59 -21.29 7.79
N ASN A 165 6.28 -21.20 8.94
CA ASN A 165 5.91 -20.32 10.04
C ASN A 165 5.88 -18.82 9.65
N ARG A 166 6.47 -18.47 8.50
CA ARG A 166 6.45 -17.13 7.97
C ARG A 166 5.13 -16.80 7.29
N VAL A 167 4.42 -17.78 6.72
CA VAL A 167 3.17 -17.54 5.97
C VAL A 167 2.10 -16.97 6.89
N GLU A 168 1.83 -17.60 8.03
CA GLU A 168 0.86 -17.11 9.01
C GLU A 168 1.23 -15.72 9.57
N ARG A 169 2.54 -15.49 9.78
CA ARG A 169 3.04 -14.19 10.22
C ARG A 169 2.75 -13.11 9.17
N LEU A 170 3.03 -13.38 7.90
CA LEU A 170 2.78 -12.44 6.81
C LEU A 170 1.28 -12.19 6.60
N GLN A 171 0.43 -13.20 6.77
CA GLN A 171 -1.03 -13.01 6.75
C GLN A 171 -1.49 -12.05 7.86
N ARG A 172 -0.96 -12.20 9.08
CA ARG A 172 -1.24 -11.26 10.18
C ARG A 172 -0.77 -9.83 9.86
N VAL A 173 0.39 -9.69 9.22
CA VAL A 173 0.89 -8.38 8.74
C VAL A 173 -0.04 -7.79 7.69
N ILE A 174 -0.52 -8.58 6.73
CA ILE A 174 -1.48 -8.12 5.70
C ILE A 174 -2.77 -7.65 6.34
N LEU A 175 -3.34 -8.41 7.28
CA LEU A 175 -4.56 -8.03 7.96
C LEU A 175 -4.38 -6.73 8.75
N ALA A 176 -3.29 -6.61 9.52
CA ALA A 176 -2.98 -5.39 10.28
C ALA A 176 -2.81 -4.17 9.35
N ALA A 177 -2.06 -4.32 8.25
CA ALA A 177 -1.87 -3.26 7.28
C ALA A 177 -3.18 -2.89 6.56
N THR A 178 -4.02 -3.88 6.22
CA THR A 178 -5.33 -3.68 5.60
C THR A 178 -6.23 -2.83 6.49
N LYS A 179 -6.28 -3.13 7.80
CA LYS A 179 -7.01 -2.33 8.80
C LYS A 179 -6.47 -0.91 8.87
N GLN A 180 -5.15 -0.75 8.95
CA GLN A 180 -4.51 0.54 9.12
C GLN A 180 -4.69 1.45 7.90
N CYS A 181 -4.53 0.92 6.69
CA CYS A 181 -4.70 1.68 5.45
C CYS A 181 -6.15 1.76 4.97
N GLN A 182 -7.07 1.10 5.68
CA GLN A 182 -8.51 1.10 5.45
C GLN A 182 -8.94 0.58 4.06
N ARG A 183 -8.12 -0.24 3.40
CA ARG A 183 -8.51 -0.85 2.11
C ARG A 183 -9.60 -1.92 2.32
N LEU A 184 -10.56 -2.01 1.39
CA LEU A 184 -11.71 -2.91 1.52
C LEU A 184 -11.41 -4.39 1.20
N HIS A 185 -10.32 -4.63 0.49
CA HIS A 185 -9.87 -5.97 0.09
C HIS A 185 -8.50 -6.24 0.68
N GLU A 186 -8.32 -7.35 1.39
CA GLU A 186 -6.99 -7.80 1.79
C GLU A 186 -6.13 -8.08 0.55
N MET A 187 -4.82 -7.82 0.66
CA MET A 187 -3.88 -8.26 -0.36
C MET A 187 -3.75 -9.78 -0.32
N LYS A 188 -3.81 -10.45 -1.48
CA LYS A 188 -3.62 -11.90 -1.52
C LYS A 188 -2.15 -12.26 -1.31
N LEU A 189 -1.85 -13.11 -0.33
CA LEU A 189 -0.56 -13.80 -0.24
C LEU A 189 -0.63 -15.13 -1.00
N ASN A 190 0.08 -15.23 -2.11
CA ASN A 190 0.15 -16.48 -2.87
C ASN A 190 1.21 -17.44 -2.30
N HIS A 191 1.07 -18.72 -2.64
CA HIS A 191 2.10 -19.71 -2.32
C HIS A 191 3.43 -19.37 -3.01
N PRO A 192 4.57 -19.79 -2.42
CA PRO A 192 5.88 -19.56 -3.01
C PRO A 192 5.97 -20.19 -4.40
N MET A 193 6.59 -19.48 -5.34
CA MET A 193 6.60 -19.84 -6.76
C MET A 193 8.02 -19.85 -7.32
N LYS A 194 8.38 -20.86 -8.11
CA LYS A 194 9.63 -20.90 -8.87
C LYS A 194 9.52 -20.09 -10.16
N ILE A 195 10.65 -19.62 -10.70
CA ILE A 195 10.70 -18.83 -11.94
C ILE A 195 10.06 -19.57 -13.13
N ASP A 196 10.25 -20.88 -13.25
CA ASP A 196 9.63 -21.69 -14.33
C ASP A 196 8.09 -21.57 -14.35
N ASN A 197 7.47 -21.43 -13.17
CA ASN A 197 6.02 -21.25 -13.03
C ASN A 197 5.58 -19.80 -13.22
N LEU A 198 6.51 -18.84 -13.10
CA LEU A 198 6.26 -17.42 -13.35
C LEU A 198 6.25 -17.11 -14.85
N VAL A 199 7.10 -17.76 -15.64
CA VAL A 199 7.24 -17.53 -17.10
C VAL A 199 5.90 -17.57 -17.86
N PRO A 200 5.00 -18.56 -17.65
CA PRO A 200 3.69 -18.57 -18.31
C PRO A 200 2.76 -17.41 -17.91
N LEU A 201 2.93 -16.85 -16.71
CA LEU A 201 2.17 -15.67 -16.27
C LEU A 201 2.69 -14.41 -16.96
N VAL A 202 4.01 -14.29 -17.08
CA VAL A 202 4.67 -13.18 -17.81
C VAL A 202 4.21 -13.17 -19.26
N ALA A 203 4.25 -14.31 -19.95
CA ALA A 203 3.84 -14.43 -21.35
C ALA A 203 2.37 -14.08 -21.62
N LYS A 204 1.50 -14.18 -20.61
CA LYS A 204 0.07 -13.83 -20.71
C LYS A 204 -0.21 -12.40 -20.25
N SER A 205 0.72 -11.76 -19.55
CA SER A 205 0.51 -10.43 -19.01
C SER A 205 0.78 -9.40 -20.09
N LYS A 206 -0.06 -8.37 -20.17
CA LYS A 206 0.17 -7.24 -21.06
C LYS A 206 1.30 -6.34 -20.59
N LEU A 207 1.45 -6.21 -19.26
CA LEU A 207 2.57 -5.51 -18.63
C LEU A 207 3.30 -6.44 -17.66
N SER A 208 4.61 -6.48 -17.77
CA SER A 208 5.49 -7.20 -16.86
C SER A 208 6.80 -6.45 -16.79
N PHE A 209 7.23 -6.13 -15.57
CA PHE A 209 8.48 -5.40 -15.33
C PHE A 209 9.39 -6.19 -14.40
N ILE A 210 10.64 -6.38 -14.83
CA ILE A 210 11.70 -6.95 -14.00
C ILE A 210 12.69 -5.85 -13.62
N ALA A 211 12.91 -5.67 -12.32
CA ALA A 211 13.86 -4.70 -11.81
C ALA A 211 15.29 -5.21 -12.02
N ILE A 212 16.05 -4.52 -12.88
CA ILE A 212 17.44 -4.84 -13.22
C ILE A 212 18.28 -3.56 -13.09
N ALA A 213 19.47 -3.66 -12.50
CA ALA A 213 20.39 -2.54 -12.42
C ALA A 213 20.78 -2.05 -13.82
N GLU A 214 20.94 -0.73 -14.00
CA GLU A 214 21.39 -0.11 -15.25
C GLU A 214 20.47 -0.29 -16.48
N ALA A 215 19.31 -0.92 -16.32
CA ALA A 215 18.29 -0.98 -17.36
C ALA A 215 17.59 0.39 -17.57
N THR A 216 16.79 0.49 -18.63
CA THR A 216 16.00 1.68 -18.96
C THR A 216 15.21 2.16 -17.75
N PRO A 217 15.24 3.46 -17.40
CA PRO A 217 14.48 3.97 -16.26
C PRO A 217 13.00 3.61 -16.36
N LEU A 218 12.41 3.14 -15.26
CA LEU A 218 11.01 2.70 -15.19
C LEU A 218 10.03 3.71 -15.83
N VAL A 219 10.16 4.99 -15.49
CA VAL A 219 9.29 6.04 -16.05
C VAL A 219 9.41 6.14 -17.57
N GLY A 220 10.62 5.95 -18.12
CA GLY A 220 10.84 5.91 -19.56
C GLY A 220 10.11 4.73 -20.20
N ALA A 221 10.17 3.55 -19.59
CA ALA A 221 9.47 2.35 -20.06
C ALA A 221 7.94 2.46 -19.99
N LEU A 222 7.39 3.29 -19.08
CA LEU A 222 5.94 3.49 -18.96
C LEU A 222 5.35 4.40 -20.05
N THR A 223 6.14 5.30 -20.62
CA THR A 223 5.63 6.25 -21.62
C THR A 223 5.19 5.58 -22.93
N SER A 224 5.66 4.36 -23.21
CA SER A 224 5.26 3.56 -24.36
C SER A 224 3.99 2.73 -24.13
N THR A 225 3.48 2.64 -22.89
CA THR A 225 2.42 1.70 -22.50
C THR A 225 1.17 2.42 -21.99
N ARG A 226 0.44 3.16 -22.85
CA ARG A 226 -0.63 4.07 -22.37
C ARG A 226 -1.97 3.43 -22.01
N THR A 227 -2.24 2.17 -22.37
CA THR A 227 -3.60 1.61 -22.27
C THR A 227 -3.80 0.65 -21.10
N GLU A 228 -2.74 0.17 -20.49
CA GLU A 228 -2.82 -0.89 -19.48
C GLU A 228 -2.43 -0.36 -18.11
N SER A 229 -3.30 -0.49 -17.12
CA SER A 229 -3.06 -0.02 -15.75
C SER A 229 -2.80 -1.16 -14.77
N SER A 230 -2.58 -2.38 -15.30
CA SER A 230 -2.30 -3.56 -14.50
C SER A 230 -1.23 -4.48 -15.08
N GLY A 231 -0.50 -5.18 -14.20
CA GLY A 231 0.56 -6.08 -14.62
C GLY A 231 1.33 -6.77 -13.51
N LEU A 232 2.49 -7.30 -13.88
CA LEU A 232 3.40 -8.02 -12.99
C LEU A 232 4.63 -7.18 -12.64
N ILE A 233 5.04 -7.25 -11.39
CA ILE A 233 6.27 -6.66 -10.86
C ILE A 233 7.17 -7.80 -10.41
N ILE A 234 8.41 -7.85 -10.88
CA ILE A 234 9.35 -8.92 -10.59
C ILE A 234 10.62 -8.33 -9.98
N VAL A 235 10.95 -8.73 -8.75
CA VAL A 235 12.11 -8.24 -8.00
C VAL A 235 12.94 -9.41 -7.47
N GLY A 236 14.24 -9.40 -7.79
CA GLY A 236 15.18 -10.45 -7.45
C GLY A 236 15.66 -10.45 -6.01
N PRO A 237 16.48 -11.44 -5.62
CA PRO A 237 17.03 -11.58 -4.27
C PRO A 237 18.19 -10.60 -4.03
N GLU A 238 18.74 -10.57 -2.81
CA GLU A 238 19.90 -9.73 -2.46
C GLU A 238 21.14 -10.04 -3.33
N GLY A 239 21.29 -11.30 -3.72
CA GLY A 239 22.35 -11.76 -4.61
C GLY A 239 22.06 -11.52 -6.09
N ASP A 240 20.99 -10.81 -6.44
CA ASP A 240 20.48 -10.64 -7.82
C ASP A 240 20.03 -11.96 -8.49
N PHE A 241 19.36 -11.85 -9.63
CA PHE A 241 19.06 -13.00 -10.48
C PHE A 241 20.33 -13.55 -11.14
N THR A 242 20.28 -14.80 -11.58
CA THR A 242 21.28 -15.32 -12.53
C THR A 242 20.97 -14.85 -13.95
N GLU A 243 21.97 -14.84 -14.84
CA GLU A 243 21.75 -14.49 -16.26
C GLU A 243 20.69 -15.39 -16.90
N LYS A 244 20.68 -16.69 -16.56
CA LYS A 244 19.67 -17.63 -17.02
C LYS A 244 18.27 -17.22 -16.56
N GLU A 245 18.11 -16.86 -15.29
CA GLU A 245 16.83 -16.40 -14.73
C GLU A 245 16.33 -15.13 -15.41
N VAL A 246 17.22 -14.15 -15.61
CA VAL A 246 16.90 -12.90 -16.31
C VAL A 246 16.45 -13.19 -17.75
N ASN A 247 17.22 -14.00 -18.49
CA ASN A 247 16.90 -14.32 -19.88
C ASN A 247 15.54 -15.02 -20.00
N MET A 248 15.24 -16.00 -19.14
CA MET A 248 13.94 -16.67 -19.14
C MET A 248 12.77 -15.69 -18.93
N ILE A 249 12.93 -14.71 -18.04
CA ILE A 249 11.87 -13.73 -17.72
C ILE A 249 11.72 -12.70 -18.85
N ILE A 250 12.82 -12.25 -19.46
CA ILE A 250 12.81 -11.31 -20.58
C ILE A 250 12.25 -11.97 -21.86
N GLU A 251 12.70 -13.19 -22.18
CA GLU A 251 12.20 -13.96 -23.33
C GLU A 251 10.71 -14.26 -23.23
N ALA A 252 10.19 -14.38 -22.00
CA ALA A 252 8.76 -14.51 -21.75
C ALA A 252 7.97 -13.21 -21.98
N GLY A 253 8.63 -12.07 -22.20
CA GLY A 253 8.00 -10.78 -22.49
C GLY A 253 8.08 -9.75 -21.36
N SER A 254 8.88 -9.96 -20.32
CA SER A 254 9.09 -8.95 -19.29
C SER A 254 10.02 -7.83 -19.78
N THR A 255 9.69 -6.59 -19.43
CA THR A 255 10.52 -5.42 -19.72
C THR A 255 11.47 -5.15 -18.56
N ALA A 256 12.78 -5.15 -18.84
CA ALA A 256 13.79 -4.78 -17.87
C ALA A 256 13.74 -3.27 -17.56
N VAL A 257 13.72 -2.93 -16.26
CA VAL A 257 13.62 -1.54 -15.81
C VAL A 257 14.60 -1.21 -14.68
N GLY A 258 15.21 -0.04 -14.76
CA GLY A 258 16.07 0.54 -13.74
C GLY A 258 15.30 1.43 -12.77
N LEU A 259 15.68 1.38 -11.48
CA LEU A 259 15.06 2.13 -10.38
C LEU A 259 15.95 3.26 -9.84
N GLY A 260 16.75 3.85 -10.72
CA GLY A 260 17.71 4.90 -10.40
C GLY A 260 19.16 4.42 -10.31
N PRO A 261 20.10 5.30 -9.94
CA PRO A 261 21.54 5.04 -10.04
C PRO A 261 22.11 4.23 -8.86
N HIS A 262 21.32 3.95 -7.83
CA HIS A 262 21.79 3.29 -6.61
C HIS A 262 21.26 1.86 -6.51
N ARG A 263 22.08 0.98 -5.93
CA ARG A 263 21.66 -0.38 -5.60
C ARG A 263 20.64 -0.34 -4.47
N LEU A 264 19.39 -0.64 -4.79
CA LEU A 264 18.31 -0.76 -3.82
C LEU A 264 18.28 -2.17 -3.21
N ARG A 265 17.87 -2.25 -1.95
CA ARG A 265 17.52 -3.54 -1.33
C ARG A 265 16.22 -4.08 -1.90
N VAL A 266 15.99 -5.39 -1.79
CA VAL A 266 14.79 -6.08 -2.31
C VAL A 266 13.50 -5.34 -1.93
N GLU A 267 13.28 -5.09 -0.64
CA GLU A 267 12.10 -4.40 -0.12
C GLU A 267 11.97 -2.96 -0.64
N THR A 268 13.08 -2.24 -0.75
CA THR A 268 13.10 -0.86 -1.25
C THR A 268 12.80 -0.82 -2.75
N ALA A 269 13.37 -1.75 -3.52
CA ALA A 269 13.12 -1.87 -4.95
C ALA A 269 11.64 -2.20 -5.21
N THR A 270 11.08 -3.18 -4.49
CA THR A 270 9.66 -3.57 -4.57
C THR A 270 8.72 -2.39 -4.29
N ILE A 271 9.01 -1.60 -3.27
CA ILE A 271 8.18 -0.44 -2.92
C ILE A 271 8.33 0.68 -3.95
N ALA A 272 9.56 0.95 -4.41
CA ALA A 272 9.81 2.01 -5.38
C ALA A 272 9.07 1.78 -6.70
N ILE A 273 9.17 0.55 -7.26
CA ILE A 273 8.47 0.18 -8.49
C ILE A 273 6.96 0.18 -8.29
N LEU A 274 6.45 -0.43 -7.20
CA LEU A 274 5.01 -0.48 -6.94
C LEU A 274 4.43 0.92 -6.76
N ALA A 275 5.04 1.78 -5.94
CA ALA A 275 4.56 3.13 -5.71
C ALA A 275 4.53 3.94 -7.02
N THR A 276 5.56 3.81 -7.86
CA THR A 276 5.62 4.51 -9.15
C THR A 276 4.52 4.03 -10.08
N LEU A 277 4.31 2.71 -10.17
CA LEU A 277 3.27 2.12 -11.01
C LEU A 277 1.85 2.45 -10.54
N MET A 278 1.61 2.47 -9.23
CA MET A 278 0.33 2.85 -8.66
C MET A 278 0.00 4.32 -8.95
N LEU A 279 0.96 5.24 -8.74
CA LEU A 279 0.79 6.66 -9.06
C LEU A 279 0.61 6.89 -10.55
N TRP A 280 1.31 6.12 -11.38
CA TRP A 280 1.15 6.17 -12.82
C TRP A 280 -0.24 5.67 -13.25
N SER A 281 -0.70 4.51 -12.75
CA SER A 281 -2.04 3.98 -13.01
C SER A 281 -3.14 4.97 -12.60
N ASP A 282 -3.01 5.61 -11.43
CA ASP A 282 -3.92 6.65 -10.94
C ASP A 282 -3.98 7.86 -11.90
N SER A 283 -2.82 8.31 -12.38
CA SER A 283 -2.75 9.41 -13.37
C SER A 283 -3.47 9.11 -14.68
N GLN A 284 -3.56 7.84 -15.09
CA GLN A 284 -4.26 7.43 -16.31
C GLN A 284 -5.79 7.40 -16.15
N GLN A 285 -6.30 7.13 -14.93
CA GLN A 285 -7.74 7.12 -14.65
C GLN A 285 -8.35 8.52 -14.74
N ILE A 286 -7.59 9.55 -14.38
CA ILE A 286 -8.03 10.96 -14.50
C ILE A 286 -8.18 11.37 -15.97
N THR A 287 -7.41 10.76 -16.87
CA THR A 287 -7.37 11.13 -18.30
C THR A 287 -8.34 10.37 -19.19
N ASN A 288 -8.98 9.29 -18.70
CA ASN A 288 -10.02 8.54 -19.41
C ASN A 288 -11.36 8.70 -18.66
N PRO A 289 -12.20 9.68 -19.02
CA PRO A 289 -13.51 9.89 -18.41
C PRO A 289 -14.51 8.76 -18.72
#